data_AF-A0ABD5XQE3-F1
#
_entry.id   AF-A0ABD5XQE3-F1
#
_cell.length_a   1.000
_cell.length_b   1.000
_cell.length_c   1.000
_cell.angle_alpha   90.00
_cell.angle_beta   90.00
_cell.angle_gamma   90.00
#
_symmetry.space_group_name_H-M   'P 1'
#
loop_
_entity.id
_entity.type
_entity.pdbx_description
1 polymer ?
#
loop_
_entity_poly.entity_id
_entity_poly.type
_entity_poly.pdbx_seq_one_letter_code
_entity_poly.pdbx_strand_id
1 'polypeptide(L)' 'MSGMFDAAWAVAEYAFVALASLVLTGIGVHFERAAAVAIQTAPEAAAVDFVIGALALFWGLYLVGYRQFLPRTRRLIAGE' A
#
# COMPACT_ATOMS: atom_id res chain seq x y z
N MET A 1 -0.61 20.75 -25.49
CA MET A 1 -1.28 20.75 -24.18
C MET A 1 -1.16 19.42 -23.43
N SER A 2 -0.70 18.31 -24.04
CA SER A 2 -0.55 17.01 -23.36
C SER A 2 0.55 17.00 -22.28
N GLY A 3 1.77 17.44 -22.60
CA GLY A 3 2.92 17.23 -21.70
C GLY A 3 2.83 17.87 -20.30
N MET A 4 2.18 19.03 -20.14
CA MET A 4 2.05 19.66 -18.82
C MET A 4 1.00 18.97 -17.94
N PHE A 5 -0.11 18.52 -18.55
CA PHE A 5 -1.13 17.74 -17.86
C PHE A 5 -0.58 16.37 -17.45
N ASP A 6 0.15 15.70 -18.35
CA ASP A 6 0.77 14.40 -18.07
C ASP A 6 1.79 14.48 -16.92
N ALA A 7 2.60 15.55 -16.89
CA ALA A 7 3.55 15.79 -15.80
C ALA A 7 2.83 16.06 -14.47
N ALA A 8 1.80 16.93 -14.47
CA ALA A 8 1.02 17.21 -13.27
C ALA A 8 0.30 15.95 -12.74
N TRP A 9 -0.20 15.11 -13.66
CA TRP A 9 -0.82 13.85 -13.32
C TRP A 9 0.18 12.86 -12.71
N ALA A 10 1.36 12.72 -13.31
CA ALA A 10 2.42 11.85 -12.78
C ALA A 10 2.83 12.28 -11.35
N VAL A 11 2.98 13.58 -11.11
CA VAL A 11 3.28 14.11 -9.77
C VAL A 11 2.18 13.76 -8.77
N ALA A 12 0.91 13.92 -9.15
CA ALA A 12 -0.21 13.56 -8.29
C ALA A 12 -0.23 12.05 -7.97
N GLU A 13 0.10 11.20 -8.94
CA GLU A 13 0.18 9.75 -8.77
C GLU A 13 1.31 9.35 -7.81
N TYR A 14 2.51 9.92 -7.96
CA TYR A 14 3.61 9.71 -7.01
C TYR A 14 3.29 10.23 -5.62
N ALA A 15 2.64 11.40 -5.51
CA ALA A 15 2.21 11.95 -4.23
C ALA A 15 1.17 11.04 -3.56
N PHE A 16 0.21 10.50 -4.33
CA PHE A 16 -0.78 9.55 -3.83
C PHE A 16 -0.12 8.26 -3.34
N VAL A 17 0.82 7.70 -4.11
CA VAL A 17 1.57 6.50 -3.71
C VAL A 17 2.36 6.75 -2.44
N ALA A 18 3.08 7.89 -2.35
CA ALA A 18 3.85 8.25 -1.17
C ALA A 18 2.96 8.41 0.07
N LEU A 19 1.81 9.07 -0.06
CA LEU A 19 0.83 9.21 1.02
C LEU A 19 0.24 7.86 1.43
N ALA A 20 -0.14 7.03 0.46
CA ALA A 20 -0.66 5.69 0.72
C ALA A 20 0.39 4.82 1.44
N SER A 21 1.66 4.89 1.03
CA SER A 21 2.77 4.21 1.71
C SER A 21 2.92 4.69 3.15
N LEU A 22 2.92 6.00 3.40
CA LEU A 22 3.01 6.55 4.75
C LEU A 22 1.84 6.08 5.64
N VAL A 23 0.62 6.11 5.11
CA VAL A 23 -0.57 5.64 5.84
C VAL A 23 -0.47 4.15 6.16
N LEU A 24 -0.11 3.32 5.18
CA LEU A 24 0.03 1.87 5.37
C LEU A 24 1.16 1.52 6.35
N THR A 25 2.29 2.24 6.29
CA THR A 25 3.37 2.09 7.27
C THR A 25 2.91 2.48 8.67
N GLY A 26 2.19 3.60 8.82
CA GLY A 26 1.63 4.02 10.10
C GLY A 26 0.66 3.00 10.70
N ILE A 27 -0.21 2.43 9.86
CA ILE A 27 -1.11 1.33 10.24
C ILE A 27 -0.30 0.12 10.71
N GLY A 28 0.73 -0.29 9.96
CA GLY A 28 1.61 -1.41 10.32
C GLY A 28 2.26 -1.23 11.69
N VAL A 29 2.84 -0.05 11.96
CA VAL A 29 3.45 0.28 13.27
C VAL A 29 2.42 0.22 14.40
N HIS A 30 1.17 0.64 14.15
CA HIS A 30 0.11 0.54 15.16
C HIS A 30 -0.24 -0.91 15.48
N PHE A 31 -0.36 -1.77 14.46
CA PHE A 31 -0.57 -3.21 14.63
C PHE A 31 0.58 -3.89 15.37
N GLU A 32 1.84 -3.57 15.05
CA GLU A 32 3.01 -4.11 15.76
C GLU A 32 2.96 -3.78 17.26
N ARG A 33 2.61 -2.53 17.62
CA ARG A 33 2.47 -2.13 19.02
C ARG A 33 1.32 -2.85 19.72
N ALA A 34 0.17 -2.98 19.04
CA ALA A 34 -0.97 -3.71 19.59
C ALA A 34 -0.65 -5.20 19.79
N ALA A 35 0.00 -5.83 18.82
CA ALA A 35 0.45 -7.22 18.89
C ALA A 35 1.48 -7.43 20.01
N ALA A 36 2.42 -6.49 20.19
CA ALA A 36 3.40 -6.55 21.28
C ALA A 36 2.74 -6.52 22.67
N VAL A 37 1.68 -5.73 22.84
CA VAL A 37 0.88 -5.69 24.08
C VAL A 37 0.09 -6.99 24.24
N ALA A 38 -0.54 -7.48 23.16
CA ALA A 38 -1.35 -8.69 23.17
C ALA A 38 -0.53 -9.97 23.38
N ILE A 39 0.75 -10.00 22.97
CA ILE A 39 1.64 -11.15 23.17
C ILE A 39 1.80 -11.54 24.64
N GLN A 40 1.67 -10.56 25.55
CA GLN A 40 1.81 -10.79 26.98
C GLN A 40 0.58 -11.47 27.61
N THR A 41 -0.57 -11.46 26.92
CA THR A 41 -1.85 -11.91 27.45
C THR A 41 -2.53 -13.00 26.60
N ALA A 42 -2.33 -12.98 25.29
CA ALA A 42 -2.95 -13.89 24.32
C ALA A 42 -2.05 -14.06 23.05
N PRO A 43 -0.92 -14.80 23.16
CA PRO A 43 0.09 -14.90 22.11
C PRO A 43 -0.42 -15.55 20.81
N GLU A 44 -1.33 -16.52 20.90
CA GLU A 44 -1.90 -17.19 19.72
C GLU A 44 -2.82 -16.26 18.91
N ALA A 45 -3.67 -15.50 19.59
CA ALA A 45 -4.55 -14.52 18.95
C ALA A 45 -3.75 -13.37 18.31
N ALA A 46 -2.71 -12.88 19.01
CA ALA A 46 -1.82 -11.84 18.51
C ALA A 46 -1.10 -12.25 17.21
N ALA A 47 -0.68 -13.52 17.11
CA ALA A 47 -0.04 -14.04 15.89
C ALA A 47 -1.02 -14.09 14.70
N VAL A 48 -2.27 -14.51 14.92
CA VAL A 48 -3.31 -14.54 13.89
C VAL A 48 -3.66 -13.13 13.41
N ASP A 49 -3.88 -12.20 14.34
CA ASP A 49 -4.21 -10.81 14.03
C ASP A 49 -3.06 -10.11 13.28
N PHE A 50 -1.80 -10.38 13.67
CA PHE A 50 -0.64 -9.88 12.96
C PHE A 50 -0.57 -10.41 11.51
N VAL A 51 -0.81 -11.70 11.30
CA VAL A 51 -0.81 -12.31 9.96
C VAL A 51 -1.95 -11.74 9.09
N ILE A 52 -3.16 -11.58 9.66
CA ILE A 52 -4.30 -10.98 8.94
C ILE A 52 -4.02 -9.51 8.60
N GLY A 53 -3.46 -8.74 9.54
CA GLY A 53 -3.06 -7.35 9.32
C GLY A 53 -1.97 -7.21 8.24
N ALA A 54 -0.95 -8.07 8.28
CA ALA A 54 0.11 -8.11 7.27
C ALA A 54 -0.43 -8.47 5.88
N LEU A 55 -1.34 -9.45 5.79
CA LEU A 55 -2.03 -9.81 4.55
C LEU A 55 -2.89 -8.66 4.03
N ALA A 56 -3.64 -7.96 4.89
CA ALA A 56 -4.45 -6.82 4.50
C ALA A 56 -3.61 -5.65 3.95
N LEU A 57 -2.46 -5.37 4.58
CA LEU A 57 -1.51 -4.34 4.12
C LEU A 57 -0.87 -4.72 2.78
N PHE A 58 -0.43 -5.97 2.62
CA PHE A 58 0.13 -6.48 1.38
C PHE A 58 -0.90 -6.47 0.24
N TRP A 59 -2.12 -6.91 0.52
CA TRP A 59 -3.20 -6.97 -0.46
C TRP A 59 -3.68 -5.58 -0.88
N GLY A 60 -3.68 -4.60 0.04
CA GLY A 60 -3.98 -3.20 -0.26
C GLY A 60 -2.98 -2.60 -1.25
N LEU A 61 -1.68 -2.76 -1.00
CA LEU A 61 -0.61 -2.36 -1.94
C LEU A 61 -0.69 -3.10 -3.27
N TYR A 62 -0.93 -4.41 -3.23
CA TYR A 62 -1.09 -5.25 -4.42
C TYR A 62 -2.27 -4.78 -5.28
N LEU A 63 -3.44 -4.50 -4.69
CA LEU A 63 -4.62 -4.04 -5.43
C LEU A 63 -4.39 -2.67 -6.09
N VAL A 64 -3.72 -1.74 -5.40
CA VAL A 64 -3.35 -0.43 -5.96
C VAL A 64 -2.40 -0.61 -7.15
N GLY A 65 -1.33 -1.40 -6.98
CA GLY A 65 -0.37 -1.70 -8.04
C GLY A 65 -1.00 -2.44 -9.22
N TYR A 66 -1.84 -3.44 -8.97
CA TYR A 66 -2.42 -4.28 -10.02
C TYR A 66 -3.54 -3.59 -10.79
N ARG A 67 -4.37 -2.76 -10.14
CA ARG A 67 -5.44 -2.02 -10.83
C ARG A 67 -4.99 -0.74 -11.50
N GLN A 68 -3.98 -0.05 -10.97
CA GLN A 68 -3.58 1.25 -11.50
C GLN A 68 -2.24 1.20 -12.23
N PHE A 69 -1.21 0.62 -11.61
CA PHE A 69 0.15 0.65 -12.14
C PHE A 69 0.35 -0.33 -13.31
N LEU A 70 -0.05 -1.60 -13.14
CA LEU A 70 0.20 -2.66 -14.13
C LEU A 70 -0.46 -2.42 -15.51
N PRO A 71 -1.73 -1.99 -15.60
CA PRO A 71 -2.36 -1.68 -16.89
C PRO A 71 -1.70 -0.50 -17.60
N ARG A 72 -1.19 0.47 -16.83
CA ARG A 72 -0.56 1.68 -17.34
C ARG A 72 0.85 1.40 -17.85
N THR A 73 1.64 0.63 -17.10
CA THR A 73 2.95 0.14 -17.53
C THR A 73 2.83 -0.70 -18.80
N ARG A 74 1.76 -1.51 -18.93
CA ARG A 74 1.48 -2.24 -20.18
C ARG A 74 1.20 -1.32 -21.37
N ARG A 75 0.41 -0.25 -21.21
CA ARG A 75 0.18 0.73 -22.29
C ARG A 75 1.48 1.44 -22.71
N LEU A 76 2.26 1.89 -21.73
CA LEU A 76 3.55 2.54 -21.97
C LEU A 76 4.56 1.63 -22.69
N ILE A 77 4.64 0.34 -22.32
CA ILE A 77 5.50 -0.64 -23.00
C ILE A 77 4.92 -1.01 -24.39
N ALA A 78 3.60 -1.02 -24.55
CA ALA A 78 2.94 -1.26 -25.84
C ALA A 78 3.06 -0.09 -26.82
N GLY A 79 3.53 1.08 -26.37
CA GLY A 79 3.73 2.27 -27.21
C GLY A 79 2.42 3.01 -27.55
N GLU A 80 1.36 2.82 -26.76
CA GLU A 80 0.09 3.55 -26.86
C GLU A 80 0.09 4.87 -26.07
#